data_AF-A0A519HJ63-F1
#
_entry.id   AF-A0A519HJ63-F1
#
_cell.length_a   1.000
_cell.length_b   1.000
_cell.length_c   1.000
_cell.angle_alpha   90.00
_cell.angle_beta   90.00
_cell.angle_gamma   90.00
#
_symmetry.space_group_name_H-M   'P 1'
#
loop_
_entity.id
_entity.type
_entity.pdbx_description
1 polymer ?
#
loop_
_entity_poly.entity_id
_entity_poly.type
_entity_poly.pdbx_seq_one_letter_code
_entity_poly.pdbx_strand_id
1 'polypeptide(L)'
;MLMRVESGSGQAQLKRGNRMAIIRQLRVNPGQSRVELANALGLTKSTVSALVRELLDEGWLLEREVLITGDIGRRPTPLFVDPTRLLLLGTQVGIGHVRVVLTSLTGEVLHAQSAAYDTSLDVEACIGE
;
A
#
# COMPACT_ATOMS: atom_id res chain seq x y z
N MET A 1 4.74 -16.88 20.36
CA MET A 1 3.43 -16.73 19.70
C MET A 1 3.62 -16.84 18.18
N LEU A 2 3.55 -18.06 17.63
CA LEU A 2 3.66 -18.29 16.18
C LEU A 2 2.39 -17.75 15.51
N MET A 3 2.52 -16.69 14.72
CA MET A 3 1.45 -16.25 13.81
C MET A 3 1.20 -17.38 12.82
N ARG A 4 0.10 -18.10 13.04
CA ARG A 4 -0.42 -19.08 12.09
C ARG A 4 -0.85 -18.27 10.86
N VAL A 5 -0.10 -18.36 9.77
CA VAL A 5 -0.56 -17.88 8.47
C VAL A 5 -1.71 -18.81 8.09
N GLU A 6 -2.94 -18.40 8.37
CA GLU A 6 -4.10 -19.09 7.86
C GLU A 6 -4.04 -19.00 6.33
N SER A 7 -3.82 -20.15 5.70
CA SER A 7 -3.97 -20.32 4.27
C SER A 7 -5.45 -20.10 3.92
N GLY A 8 -5.83 -18.85 3.72
CA GLY A 8 -7.16 -18.50 3.23
C GLY A 8 -7.47 -19.28 1.95
N SER A 9 -8.76 -19.51 1.68
CA SER A 9 -9.19 -20.18 0.45
C SER A 9 -8.49 -19.58 -0.78
N GLY A 10 -8.22 -20.39 -1.82
CA GLY A 10 -7.48 -19.92 -2.99
C GLY A 10 -8.05 -18.65 -3.63
N GLN A 11 -9.37 -18.44 -3.50
CA GLN A 11 -10.03 -17.20 -3.91
C GLN A 11 -9.66 -15.99 -3.03
N ALA A 12 -9.56 -16.13 -1.71
CA ALA A 12 -9.15 -15.06 -0.81
C ALA A 12 -7.70 -14.64 -1.07
N GLN A 13 -6.81 -15.62 -1.31
CA GLN A 13 -5.41 -15.34 -1.64
C GLN A 13 -5.28 -14.67 -3.01
N LEU A 14 -6.02 -15.13 -4.01
CA LEU A 14 -6.08 -14.48 -5.34
C LEU A 14 -6.60 -13.05 -5.24
N LYS A 15 -7.69 -12.83 -4.48
CA LYS A 15 -8.25 -11.49 -4.24
C LYS A 15 -7.20 -10.57 -3.61
N ARG A 16 -6.50 -11.03 -2.57
CA ARG A 16 -5.41 -10.29 -1.92
C ARG A 16 -4.29 -9.96 -2.91
N GLY A 17 -3.90 -10.92 -3.75
CA GLY A 17 -2.90 -10.72 -4.80
C GLY A 17 -3.31 -9.63 -5.81
N ASN A 18 -4.55 -9.70 -6.32
CA ASN A 18 -5.08 -8.73 -7.27
C ASN A 18 -5.18 -7.33 -6.67
N ARG A 19 -5.60 -7.20 -5.40
CA ARG A 19 -5.62 -5.92 -4.68
C ARG A 19 -4.23 -5.30 -4.61
N MET A 20 -3.24 -6.11 -4.23
CA MET A 20 -1.85 -5.66 -4.17
C MET A 20 -1.30 -5.27 -5.55
N ALA A 21 -1.68 -5.98 -6.61
CA ALA A 21 -1.31 -5.63 -7.98
C ALA A 21 -1.87 -4.27 -8.40
N ILE A 22 -3.13 -3.98 -8.08
CA ILE A 22 -3.76 -2.66 -8.35
C ILE A 22 -3.00 -1.54 -7.62
N ILE A 23 -2.74 -1.70 -6.31
CA ILE A 23 -2.03 -0.68 -5.52
C ILE A 23 -0.63 -0.44 -6.08
N ARG A 24 0.12 -1.50 -6.39
CA ARG A 24 1.48 -1.39 -6.96
C ARG A 24 1.45 -0.70 -8.33
N GLN A 25 0.49 -1.06 -9.17
CA GLN A 25 0.33 -0.47 -10.50
C GLN A 25 0.05 1.03 -10.42
N LEU A 26 -0.88 1.45 -9.56
CA LEU A 26 -1.20 2.87 -9.35
C LEU A 26 -0.07 3.65 -8.66
N ARG A 27 0.76 2.98 -7.86
CA ARG A 27 1.95 3.61 -7.28
C ARG A 27 3.01 3.92 -8.34
N VAL A 28 3.15 3.08 -9.35
CA VAL A 28 4.12 3.27 -10.47
C VAL A 28 3.53 4.17 -11.56
N ASN A 29 2.26 3.98 -11.90
CA ASN A 29 1.54 4.69 -12.95
C ASN A 29 0.28 5.35 -12.36
N PRO A 30 0.42 6.47 -11.64
CA PRO A 30 -0.71 7.17 -11.04
C PRO A 30 -1.63 7.77 -12.10
N GLY A 31 -2.92 7.86 -11.79
CA GLY A 31 -3.92 8.49 -12.66
C GLY A 31 -4.56 7.55 -13.69
N GLN A 32 -4.29 6.25 -13.62
CA GLN A 32 -4.99 5.28 -14.47
C GLN A 32 -6.46 5.14 -14.07
N SER A 33 -7.32 4.98 -15.07
CA SER A 33 -8.71 4.60 -14.92
C SER A 33 -8.88 3.11 -14.66
N ARG A 34 -10.09 2.71 -14.24
CA ARG A 34 -10.45 1.29 -14.05
C ARG A 34 -10.26 0.45 -15.32
N VAL A 35 -10.50 1.03 -16.50
CA VAL A 35 -10.33 0.33 -17.79
C VAL A 35 -8.86 0.13 -18.10
N GLU A 36 -8.03 1.14 -17.88
CA GLU A 36 -6.58 1.04 -18.07
C GLU A 36 -5.95 0.04 -17.09
N LEU A 37 -6.42 0.01 -15.83
CA LEU A 37 -6.00 -0.99 -14.85
C LEU A 37 -6.37 -2.43 -15.28
N ALA A 38 -7.58 -2.65 -15.77
CA ALA A 38 -8.01 -3.95 -16.26
C ALA A 38 -7.09 -4.44 -17.39
N ASN A 39 -6.79 -3.56 -18.35
CA ASN A 39 -5.90 -3.86 -19.46
C ASN A 39 -4.45 -4.11 -18.99
N ALA A 40 -3.92 -3.23 -18.14
CA ALA A 40 -2.54 -3.31 -17.67
C ALA A 40 -2.25 -4.55 -16.81
N LEU A 41 -3.24 -5.01 -16.04
CA LEU A 41 -3.10 -6.15 -15.13
C LEU A 41 -3.66 -7.45 -15.69
N GLY A 42 -4.23 -7.45 -16.90
CA GLY A 42 -4.90 -8.62 -17.47
C GLY A 42 -6.10 -9.12 -16.66
N LEU A 43 -6.73 -8.21 -15.89
CA LEU A 43 -7.88 -8.52 -15.05
C LEU A 43 -9.18 -8.17 -15.75
N THR A 44 -10.27 -8.87 -15.41
CA THR A 44 -11.59 -8.52 -15.96
C THR A 44 -12.06 -7.16 -15.42
N LYS A 45 -12.86 -6.44 -16.21
CA LYS A 45 -13.44 -5.14 -15.82
C LYS A 45 -14.29 -5.25 -14.54
N SER A 46 -15.02 -6.35 -14.36
CA SER A 46 -15.83 -6.58 -13.16
C SER A 46 -14.95 -6.80 -11.93
N THR A 47 -13.87 -7.57 -12.05
CA THR A 47 -12.90 -7.76 -10.97
C THR A 47 -12.29 -6.42 -10.55
N VAL A 48 -11.74 -5.64 -11.48
CA VAL A 48 -11.15 -4.33 -11.15
C VAL A 48 -12.18 -3.40 -10.53
N SER A 49 -13.41 -3.36 -11.05
CA SER A 49 -14.45 -2.47 -10.49
C SER A 49 -14.80 -2.83 -9.05
N ALA A 50 -14.93 -4.12 -8.72
CA ALA A 50 -15.20 -4.57 -7.37
C ALA A 50 -14.04 -4.25 -6.41
N LEU A 51 -12.80 -4.57 -6.81
CA LEU A 51 -11.62 -4.33 -5.96
C LEU A 51 -11.32 -2.85 -5.76
N VAL A 52 -11.47 -2.03 -6.81
CA VAL A 52 -11.28 -0.58 -6.69
C VAL A 52 -12.31 0.03 -5.75
N ARG A 53 -13.58 -0.43 -5.78
CA ARG A 53 -14.59 0.04 -4.84
C ARG A 53 -14.17 -0.24 -3.39
N GLU A 54 -13.82 -1.48 -3.09
CA GLU A 54 -13.35 -1.85 -1.75
C GLU A 54 -12.13 -1.04 -1.31
N LEU A 55 -11.16 -0.85 -2.21
CA LEU A 55 -9.95 -0.07 -1.92
C LEU A 55 -10.24 1.43 -1.71
N LEU A 56 -11.23 2.00 -2.39
CA LEU A 56 -11.71 3.37 -2.13
C LEU A 56 -12.40 3.45 -0.77
N ASP A 57 -13.30 2.51 -0.46
CA ASP A 57 -14.04 2.47 0.79
C ASP A 57 -13.11 2.32 2.01
N GLU A 58 -12.04 1.54 1.86
CA GLU A 58 -11.01 1.34 2.87
C GLU A 58 -9.95 2.46 2.91
N GLY A 59 -10.00 3.44 2.01
CA GLY A 59 -9.07 4.58 1.97
C GLY A 59 -7.67 4.26 1.43
N TRP A 60 -7.48 3.16 0.70
CA TRP A 60 -6.24 2.90 -0.02
C TRP A 60 -6.08 3.78 -1.26
N LEU A 61 -7.20 4.07 -1.91
CA LEU A 61 -7.25 4.84 -3.15
C LEU A 61 -8.10 6.08 -2.97
N LEU A 62 -7.90 7.03 -3.88
CA LEU A 62 -8.79 8.17 -4.08
C LEU A 62 -9.00 8.41 -5.57
N GLU A 63 -10.13 9.03 -5.89
CA GLU A 63 -10.42 9.59 -7.21
C GLU A 63 -10.05 11.09 -7.21
N ARG A 64 -9.44 11.58 -8.30
CA ARG A 64 -9.27 13.03 -8.51
C ARG A 64 -10.02 13.46 -9.75
N GLU A 65 -10.62 14.64 -9.72
CA GLU A 65 -11.11 15.25 -10.95
C GLU A 65 -9.92 15.72 -11.81
N VAL A 66 -10.02 15.49 -13.12
CA VAL A 66 -9.14 16.16 -14.07
C VAL A 66 -9.72 17.55 -14.28
N LEU A 67 -8.97 18.60 -13.94
CA LEU A 67 -9.32 19.97 -14.34
C LEU A 67 -9.38 20.02 -15.88
N ILE A 68 -10.57 20.12 -16.45
CA ILE A 68 -10.77 20.08 -17.90
C ILE A 68 -10.53 21.48 -18.47
N THR A 69 -9.43 21.67 -19.19
CA THR A 69 -9.32 22.74 -20.20
C THR A 69 -9.76 22.19 -21.56
N GLY A 70 -11.07 22.19 -21.80
CA GLY A 70 -11.65 22.21 -23.15
C GLY A 70 -11.61 20.94 -24.02
N ASP A 71 -12.12 19.79 -23.58
CA ASP A 71 -12.41 18.71 -24.54
C ASP A 71 -13.70 17.94 -24.24
N ILE A 72 -14.42 17.62 -25.31
CA ILE A 72 -15.79 17.10 -25.32
C ILE A 72 -15.78 15.59 -25.03
N GLY A 73 -16.12 15.22 -23.79
CA GLY A 73 -16.38 13.84 -23.37
C GLY A 73 -16.06 13.59 -21.89
N ARG A 74 -16.84 12.73 -21.21
CA ARG A 74 -16.52 12.32 -19.83
C ARG A 74 -15.31 11.40 -19.85
N ARG A 75 -14.11 11.94 -19.62
CA ARG A 75 -12.92 11.11 -19.38
C ARG A 75 -13.16 10.19 -18.17
N PRO A 76 -12.69 8.93 -18.20
CA PRO A 76 -12.77 8.05 -17.05
C PRO A 76 -12.08 8.66 -15.82
N THR A 77 -12.66 8.52 -14.64
CA THR A 77 -12.12 9.09 -13.40
C THR A 77 -10.75 8.46 -13.06
N PRO A 78 -9.67 9.27 -12.98
CA PRO A 78 -8.34 8.77 -12.66
C PRO A 78 -8.23 8.37 -11.19
N LEU A 79 -7.52 7.27 -10.93
CA LEU A 79 -7.29 6.72 -9.59
C LEU A 79 -5.87 6.98 -9.12
N PHE A 80 -5.72 7.21 -7.83
CA PHE A 80 -4.44 7.44 -7.16
C PHE A 80 -4.40 6.65 -5.85
N VAL A 81 -3.20 6.27 -5.41
CA VAL A 81 -3.00 5.84 -4.01
C VAL A 81 -3.24 7.05 -3.12
N ASP A 82 -4.05 6.90 -2.07
CA ASP A 82 -4.30 7.98 -1.12
C ASP A 82 -3.10 8.15 -0.17
N PRO A 83 -2.38 9.29 -0.20
CA PRO A 83 -1.22 9.48 0.65
C PRO A 83 -1.57 9.94 2.07
N THR A 84 -2.85 10.19 2.37
CA THR A 84 -3.30 10.88 3.59
C THR A 84 -4.10 10.00 4.55
N ARG A 85 -4.71 8.93 4.05
CA ARG A 85 -5.59 8.03 4.84
C ARG A 85 -4.84 6.95 5.61
N LEU A 86 -3.76 6.43 5.05
CA LEU A 86 -3.01 5.30 5.60
C LEU A 86 -1.52 5.65 5.69
N LEU A 87 -0.89 5.14 6.74
CA LEU A 87 0.52 5.35 7.03
C LEU A 87 1.25 4.00 7.07
N LEU A 88 2.51 3.99 6.65
CA LEU A 88 3.40 2.85 6.78
C LEU A 88 4.41 3.14 7.90
N LEU A 89 4.63 2.14 8.75
CA LEU A 89 5.75 2.12 9.68
C LEU A 89 6.83 1.20 9.10
N GLY A 90 8.02 1.74 8.93
CA GLY A 90 9.21 1.00 8.56
C GLY A 90 10.18 0.97 9.72
N THR A 91 10.77 -0.18 10.00
CA THR A 91 11.82 -0.31 11.01
C THR A 91 13.06 -0.91 10.38
N GLN A 92 14.21 -0.30 10.65
CA GLN A 92 15.53 -0.82 10.32
C GLN A 92 16.28 -1.07 11.62
N VAL A 93 16.70 -2.31 11.82
CA VAL A 93 17.58 -2.69 12.94
C VAL A 93 19.00 -2.77 12.40
N GLY A 94 19.87 -1.89 12.88
CA GLY A 94 21.29 -1.88 12.58
C GLY A 94 22.10 -2.27 13.81
N ILE A 95 23.43 -2.31 13.69
CA ILE A 95 24.28 -2.59 14.85
C ILE A 95 24.21 -1.39 15.81
N GLY A 96 23.80 -1.64 17.05
CA GLY A 96 23.73 -0.66 18.14
C GLY A 96 22.65 0.41 18.01
N HIS A 97 21.75 0.28 17.03
CA HIS A 97 20.64 1.21 16.87
C HIS A 97 19.46 0.62 16.12
N VAL A 98 18.28 1.13 16.43
CA VAL A 98 17.06 0.92 15.66
C VAL A 98 16.60 2.26 15.11
N ARG A 99 16.20 2.27 13.84
CA ARG A 99 15.56 3.41 13.19
C ARG A 99 14.13 3.03 12.84
N VAL A 100 13.18 3.87 13.23
CA VAL A 100 11.77 3.75 12.86
C VAL A 100 11.40 4.95 12.01
N VAL A 101 10.71 4.71 10.90
CA VAL A 101 10.18 5.72 10.00
C VAL A 101 8.67 5.57 9.86
N LEU A 102 7.97 6.69 9.86
CA LEU A 102 6.57 6.80 9.50
C LEU A 102 6.51 7.42 8.10
N THR A 103 5.87 6.76 7.15
CA THR A 103 5.76 7.23 5.78
C THR A 103 4.32 7.24 5.29
N SER A 104 4.02 8.04 4.26
CA SER A 104 2.81 7.85 3.45
C SER A 104 2.89 6.54 2.65
N LEU A 105 1.76 6.13 2.05
CA LEU A 105 1.74 4.97 1.14
C LEU A 105 2.56 5.18 -0.15
N THR A 106 2.88 6.42 -0.51
CA THR A 106 3.73 6.76 -1.66
C THR A 106 5.21 6.80 -1.32
N GLY A 107 5.58 6.59 -0.04
CA GLY A 107 6.95 6.52 0.44
C GLY A 107 7.53 7.85 0.93
N GLU A 108 6.71 8.89 1.04
CA GLU A 108 7.13 10.15 1.66
C GLU A 108 7.35 9.95 3.16
N VAL A 109 8.55 10.25 3.66
CA VAL A 109 8.87 10.14 5.09
C VAL A 109 8.25 11.33 5.83
N LEU A 110 7.28 11.05 6.70
CA LEU A 110 6.60 12.04 7.54
C LEU A 110 7.31 12.23 8.88
N HIS A 111 7.86 11.15 9.43
CA HIS A 111 8.63 11.18 10.67
C HIS A 111 9.71 10.11 10.67
N ALA A 112 10.82 10.35 11.37
CA ALA A 112 11.87 9.39 11.58
C ALA A 112 12.46 9.56 12.97
N GLN A 113 12.62 8.45 13.69
CA GLN A 113 13.24 8.39 15.01
C GLN A 113 14.30 7.30 15.03
N SER A 114 15.38 7.52 15.76
CA SER A 114 16.41 6.51 16.02
C SER A 114 16.63 6.37 17.51
N ALA A 115 16.85 5.14 17.98
CA ALA A 115 17.21 4.82 19.34
C ALA A 115 18.46 3.94 19.33
N ALA A 116 19.42 4.24 20.19
CA ALA A 116 20.60 3.41 20.39
C ALA A 116 20.28 2.27 21.37
N TYR A 117 20.99 1.15 21.23
CA TYR A 117 20.98 0.08 22.21
C TYR A 117 22.38 -0.51 22.36
N ASP A 118 22.67 -1.05 23.53
CA ASP A 118 23.97 -1.62 23.85
C ASP A 118 24.13 -2.98 23.16
N THR A 119 25.20 -3.12 22.37
CA THR A 119 25.53 -4.36 21.65
C THR A 119 26.37 -5.32 22.47
N SER A 120 26.77 -4.94 23.68
CA SER A 120 27.51 -5.79 24.61
C SER A 120 26.60 -6.65 25.50
N LEU A 121 25.30 -6.39 25.50
CA LEU A 121 24.31 -7.21 26.20
C LEU A 121 24.24 -8.61 25.59
N ASP A 122 24.17 -9.63 26.44
CA ASP A 122 23.89 -10.98 26.00
C ASP A 122 22.43 -11.12 25.53
N VAL A 123 22.15 -12.19 24.79
CA VAL A 123 20.81 -12.44 24.24
C VAL A 123 19.77 -12.54 25.36
N GLU A 124 20.11 -13.16 26.49
CA GLU A 124 19.23 -13.38 27.65
C GLU A 124 18.78 -12.04 28.27
N ALA A 125 19.69 -11.08 28.42
CA ALA A 125 19.37 -9.72 28.87
C ALA A 125 18.48 -8.95 27.89
N CYS A 126 18.47 -9.31 26.60
CA CYS A 126 17.68 -8.63 25.57
C CYS A 126 16.24 -9.14 25.45
N ILE A 127 15.97 -10.42 25.74
CA ILE A 127 14.62 -11.02 25.59
C ILE A 127 13.80 -11.02 26.88
N GLY A 128 14.45 -10.83 28.05
CA GLY A 128 13.77 -10.72 29.35
C GLY A 128 12.87 -11.92 29.65
N GLU A 129 13.46 -13.05 30.03
CA GLU A 129 12.72 -14.16 30.67
C GLU A 129 12.42 -13.86 32.14
#